data_AF-A0A024K4W6-F1
#
_entry.id   AF-A0A024K4W6-F1
#
_cell.length_a   1.000
_cell.length_b   1.000
_cell.length_c   1.000
_cell.angle_alpha   90.00
_cell.angle_beta   90.00
_cell.angle_gamma   90.00
#
_symmetry.space_group_name_H-M   'P 1'
#
loop_
_entity.id
_entity.type
_entity.pdbx_description
1 polymer ?
#
loop_
_entity_poly.entity_id
_entity_poly.type
_entity_poly.pdbx_seq_one_letter_code
_entity_poly.pdbx_strand_id
1 'polypeptide(L)'
;MVERADFEAVARQLGREPRGVLEIAYRCPNGEPGVVKTAPKLPDGTPFPTLYYLTHPALTAAASRLETTGLMREMTERLATDTELAAAYRRAHESYLAERDAIEPLGTTFSGGGMPDRVKCLHVLIAHALAKGPGVNPFGDEALALLAADPAMAPILDGEVWR
;
A
#
# COMPACT_ATOMS: atom_id res chain seq x y z
N MET A 1 -13.00 13.12 6.48
CA MET A 1 -13.93 12.34 7.33
C MET A 1 -14.40 11.17 6.47
N VAL A 2 -14.34 9.95 6.97
CA VAL A 2 -14.80 8.76 6.22
C VAL A 2 -16.32 8.74 6.24
N GLU A 3 -16.95 8.71 5.07
CA GLU A 3 -18.40 8.73 4.95
C GLU A 3 -19.00 7.35 5.16
N ARG A 4 -20.29 7.27 5.49
CA ARG A 4 -21.00 5.99 5.62
C ARG A 4 -20.89 5.14 4.35
N ALA A 5 -21.01 5.78 3.18
CA ALA A 5 -20.87 5.13 1.89
C ALA A 5 -19.47 4.52 1.68
N ASP A 6 -18.43 5.14 2.22
CA ASP A 6 -17.08 4.59 2.16
C ASP A 6 -16.94 3.34 3.02
N PHE A 7 -17.51 3.35 4.23
CA PHE A 7 -17.54 2.15 5.09
C PHE A 7 -18.28 0.99 4.44
N GLU A 8 -19.46 1.24 3.85
CA GLU A 8 -20.24 0.23 3.12
C GLU A 8 -19.47 -0.33 1.92
N ALA A 9 -18.82 0.54 1.14
CA ALA A 9 -18.00 0.14 0.00
C ALA A 9 -16.81 -0.73 0.45
N VAL A 10 -16.05 -0.28 1.45
CA VAL A 10 -14.90 -1.03 1.97
C VAL A 10 -15.36 -2.37 2.58
N ALA A 11 -16.49 -2.40 3.29
CA ALA A 11 -17.02 -3.65 3.85
C ALA A 11 -17.36 -4.67 2.76
N ARG A 12 -17.98 -4.22 1.66
CA ARG A 12 -18.26 -5.04 0.48
C ARG A 12 -16.98 -5.54 -0.18
N GLN A 13 -15.98 -4.68 -0.33
CA GLN A 13 -14.69 -5.02 -0.94
C GLN A 13 -13.91 -6.05 -0.11
N LEU A 14 -13.93 -5.93 1.21
CA LEU A 14 -13.22 -6.83 2.13
C LEU A 14 -13.99 -8.11 2.48
N GLY A 15 -15.31 -8.14 2.21
CA GLY A 15 -16.20 -9.23 2.63
C GLY A 15 -16.39 -9.33 4.16
N ARG A 16 -16.06 -8.26 4.90
CA ARG A 16 -16.15 -8.17 6.36
C ARG A 16 -16.21 -6.71 6.80
N GLU A 17 -16.62 -6.48 8.04
CA GLU A 17 -16.62 -5.13 8.62
C GLU A 17 -15.19 -4.53 8.66
N PRO A 18 -14.98 -3.31 8.14
CA PRO A 18 -13.69 -2.64 8.21
C PRO A 18 -13.36 -2.25 9.65
N ARG A 19 -12.11 -2.48 10.06
CA ARG A 19 -11.64 -2.21 11.42
C ARG A 19 -10.56 -1.14 11.41
N GLY A 20 -10.65 -0.21 12.35
CA GLY A 20 -9.62 0.80 12.58
C GLY A 20 -9.44 1.80 11.43
N VAL A 21 -10.41 1.98 10.54
CA VAL A 21 -10.28 2.93 9.42
C VAL A 21 -10.29 4.37 9.93
N LEU A 22 -9.27 5.14 9.56
CA LEU A 22 -9.11 6.56 9.90
C LEU A 22 -9.47 7.47 8.72
N GLU A 23 -9.06 7.08 7.51
CA GLU A 23 -9.31 7.83 6.28
C GLU A 23 -9.32 6.91 5.04
N ILE A 24 -9.93 7.39 3.96
CA ILE A 24 -9.72 6.85 2.62
C ILE A 24 -8.48 7.54 2.06
N ALA A 25 -7.36 6.81 2.06
CA ALA A 25 -6.05 7.35 1.67
C ALA A 25 -5.88 7.43 0.15
N TYR A 26 -6.63 6.61 -0.60
CA TYR A 26 -6.69 6.68 -2.06
C TYR A 26 -8.07 6.26 -2.57
N ARG A 27 -8.57 7.01 -3.55
CA ARG A 27 -9.80 6.71 -4.28
C ARG A 27 -9.44 6.44 -5.74
N CYS A 28 -9.90 5.32 -6.27
CA CYS A 28 -9.69 4.93 -7.65
C CYS A 28 -10.46 5.88 -8.61
N PRO A 29 -10.08 5.98 -9.90
CA PRO A 29 -10.81 6.78 -10.90
C PRO A 29 -12.30 6.41 -11.05
N ASN A 30 -12.66 5.14 -10.81
CA ASN A 30 -14.06 4.70 -10.76
C ASN A 30 -14.85 5.21 -9.52
N GLY A 31 -14.22 5.97 -8.63
CA GLY A 31 -14.82 6.54 -7.43
C GLY A 31 -14.79 5.64 -6.20
N GLU A 32 -14.40 4.37 -6.32
CA GLU A 32 -14.35 3.46 -5.18
C GLU A 32 -13.10 3.65 -4.32
N PRO A 33 -13.18 3.40 -2.99
CA PRO A 33 -11.99 3.34 -2.13
C PRO A 33 -11.00 2.29 -2.63
N GLY A 34 -9.75 2.70 -2.81
CA GLY A 34 -8.64 1.81 -3.18
C GLY A 34 -7.76 1.43 -2.00
N VAL A 35 -7.50 2.41 -1.13
CA VAL A 35 -6.67 2.26 0.06
C VAL A 35 -7.32 2.97 1.24
N VAL A 36 -7.31 2.32 2.39
CA VAL A 36 -7.65 2.94 3.67
C VAL A 36 -6.38 3.15 4.49
N LYS A 37 -6.34 4.25 5.25
CA LYS A 37 -5.39 4.39 6.35
C LYS A 37 -6.02 3.87 7.63
N THR A 38 -5.28 3.08 8.39
CA THR A 38 -5.78 2.41 9.59
C THR A 38 -5.06 2.87 10.85
N ALA A 39 -5.75 2.81 11.98
CA ALA A 39 -5.17 3.00 13.29
C ALA A 39 -4.05 1.96 13.52
N PRO A 40 -2.91 2.36 14.12
CA PRO A 40 -1.84 1.41 14.43
C PRO A 40 -2.29 0.28 15.34
N LYS A 41 -3.29 0.52 16.21
CA LYS A 41 -3.91 -0.50 17.07
C LYS A 41 -5.43 -0.54 16.89
N LEU A 42 -5.99 -1.74 17.05
CA LEU A 42 -7.43 -1.94 17.21
C LEU A 42 -7.89 -1.50 18.61
N PRO A 43 -9.21 -1.35 18.86
CA PRO A 43 -9.73 -0.96 20.16
C PRO A 43 -9.34 -1.90 21.32
N ASP A 44 -9.02 -3.17 21.01
CA ASP A 44 -8.54 -4.16 21.98
C ASP A 44 -7.02 -4.10 22.22
N GLY A 45 -6.33 -3.12 21.61
CA GLY A 45 -4.89 -2.93 21.69
C GLY A 45 -4.07 -3.78 20.69
N THR A 46 -4.71 -4.67 19.93
CA THR A 46 -4.01 -5.51 18.93
C THR A 46 -3.38 -4.63 17.85
N PRO A 47 -2.07 -4.76 17.56
CA PRO A 47 -1.45 -4.04 16.45
C PRO A 47 -2.12 -4.40 15.11
N PHE A 48 -2.49 -3.38 14.33
CA PHE A 48 -2.95 -3.58 12.97
C PHE A 48 -1.75 -3.94 12.06
N PRO A 49 -1.90 -4.85 11.10
CA PRO A 49 -0.77 -5.35 10.30
C PRO A 49 -0.07 -4.30 9.42
N THR A 50 -0.73 -3.17 9.13
CA THR A 50 -0.20 -2.08 8.30
C THR A 50 -0.94 -0.77 8.60
N LEU A 51 -0.36 0.36 8.18
CA LEU A 51 -0.95 1.70 8.23
C LEU A 51 -1.80 1.94 6.97
N TYR A 52 -1.40 1.39 5.82
CA TYR A 52 -2.08 1.55 4.54
C TYR A 52 -2.54 0.18 4.04
N TYR A 53 -3.84 -0.02 3.95
CA TYR A 53 -4.43 -1.29 3.59
C TYR A 53 -5.16 -1.20 2.25
N LEU A 54 -4.74 -2.04 1.29
CA LEU A 54 -5.33 -2.15 -0.04
C LEU A 54 -6.68 -2.87 0.07
N THR A 55 -7.76 -2.21 -0.36
CA THR A 55 -9.12 -2.75 -0.21
C THR A 55 -9.74 -3.17 -1.53
N HIS A 56 -9.48 -2.43 -2.62
CA HIS A 56 -10.17 -2.66 -3.89
C HIS A 56 -9.86 -4.05 -4.48
N PRO A 57 -10.88 -4.90 -4.75
CA PRO A 57 -10.68 -6.29 -5.18
C PRO A 57 -9.81 -6.44 -6.43
N ALA A 58 -9.98 -5.56 -7.42
CA ALA A 58 -9.17 -5.58 -8.63
C ALA A 58 -7.68 -5.28 -8.35
N LEU A 59 -7.37 -4.32 -7.47
CA LEU A 59 -5.99 -3.99 -7.08
C LEU A 59 -5.36 -5.14 -6.29
N THR A 60 -6.09 -5.69 -5.32
CA THR A 60 -5.65 -6.84 -4.53
C THR A 60 -5.35 -8.05 -5.41
N ALA A 61 -6.26 -8.37 -6.35
CA ALA A 61 -6.05 -9.46 -7.28
C ALA A 61 -4.86 -9.20 -8.22
N ALA A 62 -4.68 -7.96 -8.70
CA ALA A 62 -3.57 -7.58 -9.56
C ALA A 62 -2.22 -7.64 -8.83
N ALA A 63 -2.16 -7.14 -7.59
CA ALA A 63 -0.99 -7.26 -6.71
C ALA A 63 -0.64 -8.73 -6.49
N SER A 64 -1.64 -9.57 -6.17
CA SER A 64 -1.44 -11.02 -6.00
C SER A 64 -0.89 -11.68 -7.27
N ARG A 65 -1.37 -11.29 -8.46
CA ARG A 65 -0.82 -11.78 -9.74
C ARG A 65 0.64 -11.35 -9.94
N LEU A 66 0.99 -10.11 -9.64
CA LEU A 66 2.39 -9.66 -9.73
C LEU A 66 3.30 -10.42 -8.74
N GLU A 67 2.81 -10.71 -7.54
CA GLU A 67 3.58 -11.45 -6.53
C GLU A 67 4.01 -12.86 -7.00
N THR A 68 3.29 -13.48 -7.94
CA THR A 68 3.65 -14.82 -8.48
C THR A 68 4.65 -14.79 -9.63
N THR A 69 4.99 -13.61 -10.15
CA THR A 69 5.89 -13.48 -11.33
C THR A 69 7.37 -13.62 -11.01
N GLY A 70 7.75 -13.59 -9.73
CA GLY A 70 9.15 -13.50 -9.30
C GLY A 70 9.64 -12.07 -9.05
N LEU A 71 8.83 -11.05 -9.37
CA LEU A 71 9.17 -9.64 -9.22
C LEU A 71 9.70 -9.25 -7.84
N MET A 72 9.10 -9.75 -6.76
CA MET A 72 9.54 -9.44 -5.39
C MET A 72 10.97 -9.92 -5.09
N ARG A 73 11.36 -11.06 -5.66
CA ARG A 73 12.73 -11.60 -5.52
C ARG A 73 13.71 -10.67 -6.23
N GLU A 74 13.40 -10.29 -7.47
CA GLU A 74 14.23 -9.38 -8.28
C GLU A 74 14.36 -7.99 -7.64
N MET A 75 13.26 -7.43 -7.14
CA MET A 75 13.27 -6.18 -6.37
C MET A 75 14.16 -6.29 -5.12
N THR A 76 14.07 -7.41 -4.39
CA THR A 76 14.91 -7.66 -3.21
C THR A 76 16.39 -7.77 -3.58
N GLU A 77 16.73 -8.48 -4.66
CA GLU A 77 18.10 -8.63 -5.13
C GLU A 77 18.74 -7.30 -5.51
N ARG A 78 17.97 -6.39 -6.14
CA ARG A 78 18.43 -5.04 -6.51
C ARG A 78 18.84 -4.18 -5.32
N LEU A 79 18.27 -4.39 -4.13
CA LEU A 79 18.66 -3.66 -2.93
C LEU A 79 20.12 -3.90 -2.53
N ALA A 80 20.72 -5.02 -2.94
CA ALA A 80 22.12 -5.34 -2.63
C ALA A 80 23.12 -4.62 -3.54
N THR A 81 22.70 -4.17 -4.73
CA THR A 81 23.59 -3.64 -5.76
C THR A 81 23.31 -2.18 -6.10
N ASP A 82 22.08 -1.70 -5.89
CA ASP A 82 21.67 -0.33 -6.15
C ASP A 82 21.53 0.46 -4.84
N THR A 83 22.57 1.22 -4.52
CA THR A 83 22.64 2.01 -3.28
C THR A 83 21.62 3.15 -3.25
N GLU A 84 21.27 3.72 -4.40
CA GLU A 84 20.32 4.83 -4.47
C GLU A 84 18.89 4.33 -4.27
N LEU A 85 18.55 3.20 -4.89
CA LEU A 85 17.29 2.49 -4.66
C LEU A 85 17.13 2.07 -3.20
N ALA A 86 18.16 1.48 -2.60
CA ALA A 86 18.14 1.08 -1.20
C ALA A 86 17.94 2.29 -0.27
N ALA A 87 18.60 3.42 -0.57
CA ALA A 87 18.40 4.66 0.19
C ALA A 87 16.98 5.22 0.01
N ALA A 88 16.42 5.19 -1.20
CA ALA A 88 15.04 5.62 -1.45
C ALA A 88 14.02 4.75 -0.70
N TYR A 89 14.18 3.43 -0.73
CA TYR A 89 13.30 2.50 -0.04
C TYR A 89 13.41 2.62 1.49
N ARG A 90 14.61 2.93 2.02
CA ARG A 90 14.80 3.27 3.44
C ARG A 90 14.11 4.58 3.84
N ARG A 91 14.15 5.61 3.01
CA ARG A 91 13.40 6.86 3.25
C ARG A 91 11.88 6.60 3.26
N ALA A 92 11.39 5.76 2.36
CA ALA A 92 9.99 5.34 2.33
C ALA A 92 9.59 4.66 3.66
N HIS A 93 10.43 3.74 4.13
CA HIS A 93 10.27 3.06 5.42
C HIS A 93 10.23 4.01 6.61
N GLU A 94 11.20 4.92 6.71
CA GLU A 94 11.30 5.89 7.81
C GLU A 94 10.09 6.85 7.82
N SER A 95 9.69 7.35 6.65
CA SER A 95 8.50 8.18 6.51
C SER A 95 7.23 7.45 6.94
N TYR A 96 7.09 6.18 6.56
CA TYR A 96 5.97 5.34 6.98
C TYR A 96 5.93 5.17 8.51
N LEU A 97 7.06 4.87 9.15
CA LEU A 97 7.15 4.69 10.60
C LEU A 97 6.81 5.98 11.34
N ALA A 98 7.38 7.11 10.89
CA ALA A 98 7.12 8.42 11.47
C ALA A 98 5.61 8.76 11.41
N GLU A 99 4.96 8.51 10.28
CA GLU A 99 3.53 8.76 10.13
C GLU A 99 2.66 7.84 10.99
N ARG A 100 3.01 6.55 11.09
CA ARG A 100 2.32 5.61 11.97
C ARG A 100 2.45 6.03 13.43
N ASP A 101 3.66 6.31 13.88
CA ASP A 101 3.97 6.58 15.29
C ASP A 101 3.46 7.96 15.73
N ALA A 102 3.25 8.89 14.79
CA ALA A 102 2.54 10.14 15.06
C ALA A 102 1.04 9.93 15.40
N ILE A 103 0.44 8.84 14.95
CA ILE A 103 -0.94 8.46 15.33
C ILE A 103 -0.91 7.74 16.67
N GLU A 104 -0.16 6.65 16.73
CA GLU A 104 0.06 5.89 17.96
C GLU A 104 1.32 5.02 17.83
N PRO A 105 2.29 5.12 18.75
CA PRO A 105 3.50 4.32 18.67
C PRO A 105 3.23 2.84 18.95
N LEU A 106 3.78 1.97 18.10
CA LEU A 106 3.79 0.52 18.30
C LEU A 106 5.00 0.01 19.08
N GLY A 107 6.02 0.86 19.28
CA GLY A 107 7.29 0.46 19.90
C GLY A 107 8.11 -0.53 19.04
N THR A 108 7.85 -0.58 17.73
CA THR A 108 8.58 -1.43 16.79
C THR A 108 9.04 -0.62 15.59
N THR A 109 10.14 -1.03 14.96
CA THR A 109 10.60 -0.46 13.68
C THR A 109 10.04 -1.21 12.48
N PHE A 110 9.00 -2.03 12.64
CA PHE A 110 8.45 -2.81 11.54
C PHE A 110 7.42 -1.99 10.75
N SER A 111 7.70 -1.72 9.47
CA SER A 111 6.71 -1.28 8.48
C SER A 111 6.41 -2.44 7.53
N GLY A 112 5.15 -2.69 7.19
CA GLY A 112 4.76 -3.83 6.33
C GLY A 112 5.47 -3.91 4.97
N GLY A 113 5.20 -4.97 4.21
CA GLY A 113 5.80 -5.12 2.87
C GLY A 113 7.29 -5.54 2.83
N GLY A 114 7.96 -5.64 3.99
CA GLY A 114 9.34 -6.14 4.09
C GLY A 114 10.40 -5.03 4.08
N MET A 115 9.95 -3.78 3.98
CA MET A 115 10.77 -2.58 4.13
C MET A 115 11.66 -2.61 5.39
N PRO A 116 12.88 -2.04 5.34
CA PRO A 116 13.54 -1.47 4.16
C PRO A 116 14.46 -2.47 3.44
N ASP A 117 14.61 -3.70 3.94
CA ASP A 117 15.70 -4.58 3.52
C ASP A 117 15.28 -5.65 2.50
N ARG A 118 13.97 -5.82 2.28
CA ARG A 118 13.42 -6.77 1.29
C ARG A 118 12.03 -6.38 0.79
N VAL A 119 11.56 -7.08 -0.22
CA VAL A 119 10.15 -7.05 -0.64
C VAL A 119 9.51 -8.38 -0.29
N LYS A 120 8.54 -8.38 0.64
CA LYS A 120 7.82 -9.58 1.08
C LYS A 120 6.37 -9.62 0.61
N CYS A 121 5.79 -8.46 0.29
CA CYS A 121 4.39 -8.33 -0.14
C CYS A 121 4.21 -6.99 -0.86
N LEU A 122 3.71 -7.03 -2.09
CA LEU A 122 3.45 -5.85 -2.92
C LEU A 122 2.20 -5.09 -2.47
N HIS A 123 1.23 -5.76 -1.84
CA HIS A 123 -0.02 -5.12 -1.40
C HIS A 123 0.24 -3.89 -0.52
N VAL A 124 1.17 -3.99 0.44
CA VAL A 124 1.51 -2.87 1.32
C VAL A 124 2.32 -1.80 0.59
N LEU A 125 3.19 -2.17 -0.35
CA LEU A 125 4.00 -1.20 -1.09
C LEU A 125 3.14 -0.40 -2.08
N ILE A 126 2.24 -1.07 -2.79
CA ILE A 126 1.22 -0.46 -3.65
C ILE A 126 0.31 0.44 -2.83
N ALA A 127 -0.20 -0.04 -1.68
CA ALA A 127 -1.05 0.77 -0.81
C ALA A 127 -0.33 2.03 -0.31
N HIS A 128 0.95 1.90 0.06
CA HIS A 128 1.77 3.02 0.49
C HIS A 128 2.00 4.03 -0.65
N ALA A 129 2.37 3.57 -1.85
CA ALA A 129 2.56 4.45 -3.01
C ALA A 129 1.25 5.17 -3.41
N LEU A 130 0.12 4.46 -3.48
CA LEU A 130 -1.18 5.07 -3.78
C LEU A 130 -1.59 6.12 -2.75
N ALA A 131 -1.30 5.89 -1.46
CA ALA A 131 -1.65 6.82 -0.38
C ALA A 131 -0.79 8.08 -0.34
N LYS A 132 0.49 7.99 -0.74
CA LYS A 132 1.45 9.11 -0.64
C LYS A 132 1.71 9.81 -1.97
N GLY A 133 1.41 9.14 -3.08
CA GLY A 133 1.69 9.58 -4.44
C GLY A 133 3.04 9.07 -4.97
N PRO A 134 3.30 9.30 -6.28
CA PRO A 134 4.51 8.83 -6.96
C PRO A 134 5.81 9.38 -6.33
N GLY A 135 6.88 8.59 -6.41
CA GLY A 135 8.22 8.94 -5.95
C GLY A 135 8.46 8.64 -4.47
N VAL A 136 7.45 8.17 -3.73
CA VAL A 136 7.57 7.92 -2.29
C VAL A 136 8.05 6.50 -2.00
N ASN A 137 7.51 5.49 -2.69
CA ASN A 137 7.89 4.10 -2.48
C ASN A 137 8.33 3.48 -3.81
N PRO A 138 9.65 3.35 -4.07
CA PRO A 138 10.14 3.01 -5.40
C PRO A 138 9.59 1.67 -5.94
N PHE A 139 9.42 0.67 -5.08
CA PHE A 139 8.84 -0.62 -5.50
C PHE A 139 7.32 -0.61 -5.58
N GLY A 140 6.66 0.24 -4.79
CA GLY A 140 5.23 0.50 -4.94
C GLY A 140 4.93 1.17 -6.28
N ASP A 141 5.74 2.16 -6.65
CA ASP A 141 5.66 2.89 -7.92
C ASP A 141 5.91 1.97 -9.11
N GLU A 142 6.97 1.15 -9.05
CA GLU A 142 7.28 0.17 -10.10
C GLU A 142 6.14 -0.84 -10.29
N ALA A 143 5.56 -1.35 -9.20
CA ALA A 143 4.42 -2.25 -9.28
C ALA A 143 3.19 -1.55 -9.88
N LEU A 144 2.92 -0.31 -9.49
CA LEU A 144 1.81 0.47 -10.04
C LEU A 144 1.99 0.77 -11.53
N ALA A 145 3.22 1.02 -11.98
CA ALA A 145 3.52 1.21 -13.40
C ALA A 145 3.23 -0.03 -14.24
N LEU A 146 3.66 -1.20 -13.76
CA LEU A 146 3.33 -2.48 -14.39
C LEU A 146 1.81 -2.72 -14.45
N LEU A 147 1.09 -2.38 -13.38
CA LEU A 147 -0.37 -2.53 -13.35
C LEU A 147 -1.08 -1.50 -14.24
N ALA A 148 -0.62 -0.26 -14.29
CA ALA A 148 -1.23 0.80 -15.09
C ALA A 148 -1.06 0.58 -16.60
N ALA A 149 -0.05 -0.20 -17.00
CA ALA A 149 0.13 -0.66 -18.37
C ALA A 149 -0.92 -1.69 -18.83
N ASP A 150 -1.56 -2.41 -17.91
CA ASP A 150 -2.65 -3.34 -18.22
C ASP A 150 -3.94 -2.54 -18.54
N PRO A 151 -4.51 -2.65 -19.75
CA PRO A 151 -5.76 -1.98 -20.10
C PRO A 151 -6.93 -2.31 -19.16
N ALA A 152 -6.94 -3.49 -18.54
CA ALA A 152 -7.97 -3.88 -17.58
C ALA A 152 -7.93 -3.02 -16.30
N MET A 153 -6.82 -2.36 -16.01
CA MET A 153 -6.64 -1.49 -14.84
C MET A 153 -7.01 -0.03 -15.09
N ALA A 154 -7.32 0.37 -16.33
CA ALA A 154 -7.64 1.76 -16.66
C ALA A 154 -8.80 2.38 -15.84
N PRO A 155 -9.85 1.64 -15.43
CA PRO A 155 -10.87 2.20 -14.55
C PRO A 155 -10.41 2.41 -13.10
N ILE A 156 -9.28 1.81 -12.71
CA ILE A 156 -8.85 1.62 -11.32
C ILE A 156 -7.57 2.41 -11.01
N LEU A 157 -6.70 2.59 -11.99
CA LEU A 157 -5.46 3.34 -11.90
C LEU A 157 -5.43 4.43 -12.97
N ASP A 158 -4.97 5.60 -12.57
CA ASP A 158 -4.68 6.69 -13.50
C ASP A 158 -3.39 6.38 -14.27
N GLY A 159 -3.54 6.11 -15.56
CA GLY A 159 -2.42 5.80 -16.44
C GLY A 159 -1.49 6.99 -16.70
N GLU A 160 -1.94 8.23 -16.52
CA GLU A 160 -1.07 9.42 -16.68
C GLU A 160 -0.16 9.63 -15.47
N VAL A 161 -0.60 9.15 -14.29
CA VAL A 161 0.16 9.26 -13.05
C VAL A 161 1.18 8.13 -12.90
N TRP A 162 0.80 6.92 -13.33
CA TRP A 162 1.56 5.72 -13.00
C TRP A 162 2.30 5.07 -14.17
N ARG A 163 2.07 5.44 -15.44
CA ARG A 163 2.83 4.88 -16.59
C ARG A 163 4.13 5.61 -16.87
#